data_AF-A0AAD8N9C3-F1
#
_entry.id   AF-A0AAD8N9C3-F1
#
_cell.length_a   1.000
_cell.length_b   1.000
_cell.length_c   1.000
_cell.angle_alpha   90.00
_cell.angle_beta   90.00
_cell.angle_gamma   90.00
#
_symmetry.space_group_name_H-M   'P 1'
#
loop_
_entity.id
_entity.type
_entity.pdbx_description
1 polymer ?
#
loop_
_entity_poly.entity_id
_entity_poly.type
_entity_poly.pdbx_seq_one_letter_code
_entity_poly.pdbx_strand_id
1 'polypeptide(L)'
;MKLGHFKREFHLPEKLNVLLLKHPGIFYVTNKYQIYTVLLREGYNGPELVEKDPLVVVKDKFGELMQEGLHEYNRRHHMLNLEKRRKKGITAMKQEKNDPVHELCDEDDDDVGGIFDPEERKRFYKILFEDKAP
;
A
#
# COMPACT_ATOMS: atom_id res chain seq x y z
N MET A 1 19.57 -5.65 -9.44
CA MET A 1 19.99 -4.82 -10.59
C MET A 1 20.95 -3.75 -10.10
N LYS A 2 22.08 -3.49 -10.78
CA LYS A 2 22.97 -2.37 -10.45
C LYS A 2 22.55 -1.14 -11.26
N LEU A 3 22.48 0.03 -10.62
CA LEU A 3 22.14 1.32 -11.26
C LEU A 3 23.03 1.64 -12.48
N GLY A 4 24.25 1.10 -12.50
CA GLY A 4 25.19 1.22 -13.62
C GLY A 4 24.69 0.68 -14.95
N HIS A 5 23.78 -0.30 -14.96
CA HIS A 5 23.26 -0.89 -16.21
C HIS A 5 22.27 -0.01 -16.94
N PHE A 6 21.68 0.98 -16.27
CA PHE A 6 20.65 1.86 -16.83
C PHE A 6 21.14 3.30 -17.03
N LYS A 7 22.45 3.53 -16.99
CA LYS A 7 22.99 4.88 -17.12
C LYS A 7 22.60 5.53 -18.44
N ARG A 8 22.56 4.76 -19.54
CA ARG A 8 22.19 5.27 -20.87
C ARG A 8 20.69 5.55 -20.94
N GLU A 9 19.89 4.64 -20.43
CA GLU A 9 18.43 4.68 -20.47
C GLU A 9 17.89 5.84 -19.62
N PHE A 10 18.51 6.12 -18.47
CA PHE A 10 18.17 7.26 -17.62
C PHE A 10 19.02 8.52 -17.89
N HIS A 11 19.82 8.53 -18.96
CA HIS A 11 20.70 9.65 -19.32
C HIS A 11 21.57 10.14 -18.14
N LEU A 12 21.97 9.22 -17.26
CA LEU A 12 22.74 9.54 -16.05
C LEU A 12 24.19 9.86 -16.42
N PRO A 13 24.80 10.89 -15.80
CA PRO A 13 26.20 11.19 -16.00
C PRO A 13 27.11 10.01 -15.64
N GLU A 14 28.18 9.80 -16.40
CA GLU A 14 29.17 8.75 -16.12
C GLU A 14 29.68 8.84 -14.67
N LYS A 15 29.87 10.09 -14.20
CA LYS A 15 30.35 10.46 -12.86
C LYS A 15 29.22 10.89 -11.92
N LEU A 16 28.13 10.14 -11.86
CA LEU A 16 26.99 10.41 -10.95
C LEU A 16 27.44 10.72 -9.51
N ASN A 17 28.40 9.96 -8.96
CA ASN A 17 28.91 10.19 -7.60
C ASN A 17 29.48 11.60 -7.40
N VAL A 18 30.16 12.15 -8.42
CA VAL A 18 30.73 13.50 -8.36
C VAL A 18 29.61 14.56 -8.38
N LEU A 19 28.55 14.32 -9.17
CA LEU A 19 27.38 15.20 -9.22
C LEU A 19 26.70 15.28 -7.84
N LEU A 20 26.49 14.12 -7.20
CA LEU A 20 25.84 14.03 -5.88
C LEU A 20 26.65 14.75 -4.80
N LEU A 21 27.98 14.61 -4.82
CA LEU A 21 28.87 15.29 -3.87
C LEU A 21 28.94 16.81 -4.12
N LYS A 22 28.85 17.25 -5.38
CA LYS A 22 28.91 18.67 -5.74
C LYS A 22 27.65 19.43 -5.34
N HIS A 23 26.49 18.76 -5.33
CA HIS A 23 25.19 19.39 -5.08
C HIS A 23 24.36 18.63 -4.03
N PRO A 24 24.82 18.54 -2.76
CA PRO A 24 24.13 17.76 -1.73
C PRO A 24 22.75 18.31 -1.36
N GLY A 25 22.48 19.59 -1.61
CA GLY A 25 21.19 20.23 -1.31
C GLY A 25 20.07 19.90 -2.30
N ILE A 26 20.41 19.40 -3.50
CA ILE A 26 19.44 19.08 -4.56
C ILE A 26 18.93 17.65 -4.40
N PHE A 27 19.76 16.75 -3.86
CA PHE A 27 19.46 15.34 -3.73
C PHE A 27 19.18 14.96 -2.28
N TYR A 28 18.33 13.96 -2.11
CA TYR A 28 18.26 13.18 -0.89
C TYR A 28 18.90 11.82 -1.16
N VAL A 29 19.86 11.44 -0.33
CA VAL A 29 20.61 10.18 -0.49
C VAL A 29 20.42 9.35 0.77
N THR A 30 19.94 8.12 0.60
CA THR A 30 19.86 7.14 1.69
C THR A 30 20.71 5.94 1.36
N ASN A 31 21.24 5.31 2.41
CA ASN A 31 21.85 4.00 2.32
C ASN A 31 21.08 3.08 3.26
N LYS A 32 20.22 2.23 2.70
CA LYS A 32 19.48 1.23 3.47
C LYS A 32 19.83 -0.15 2.93
N TYR A 33 20.26 -1.06 3.80
CA TYR A 33 20.63 -2.43 3.42
C TYR A 33 21.63 -2.51 2.24
N GLN A 34 22.65 -1.64 2.22
CA GLN A 34 23.63 -1.52 1.12
C GLN A 34 23.06 -1.05 -0.22
N ILE A 35 21.80 -0.59 -0.25
CA ILE A 35 21.16 0.03 -1.41
C ILE A 35 21.21 1.54 -1.23
N TYR A 36 21.95 2.19 -2.13
CA TYR A 36 21.95 3.64 -2.24
C TYR A 36 20.73 4.07 -3.05
N THR A 37 19.83 4.82 -2.40
CA THR A 37 18.68 5.44 -3.07
C THR A 37 18.95 6.94 -3.17
N VAL A 38 18.81 7.48 -4.37
CA VAL A 38 18.99 8.90 -4.65
C VAL A 38 17.68 9.45 -5.17
N LEU A 39 17.20 10.52 -4.57
CA LEU A 39 15.96 11.20 -4.91
C LEU A 39 16.27 12.68 -5.23
N LEU A 40 15.67 13.20 -6.30
CA LEU A 40 15.72 14.62 -6.63
C LEU A 40 14.69 15.36 -5.77
N ARG A 41 15.11 16.24 -4.86
CA ARG A 41 14.19 16.91 -3.93
C ARG A 41 13.17 17.79 -4.67
N GLU A 42 13.61 18.51 -5.69
CA GLU A 42 12.75 19.38 -6.49
C GLU A 42 11.76 18.62 -7.38
N GLY A 43 12.01 17.33 -7.63
CA GLY A 43 11.10 16.48 -8.38
C GLY A 43 9.84 16.12 -7.59
N TYR A 44 9.79 16.41 -6.29
CA TYR A 44 8.69 16.04 -5.40
C TYR A 44 8.10 17.26 -4.71
N ASN A 45 6.77 17.30 -4.60
CA ASN A 45 6.04 18.20 -3.72
C ASN A 45 5.44 17.38 -2.58
N GLY A 46 6.15 17.29 -1.46
CA GLY A 46 5.79 16.40 -0.36
C GLY A 46 5.86 14.92 -0.77
N PRO A 47 4.77 14.13 -0.64
CA PRO A 47 4.76 12.73 -1.03
C PRO A 47 4.55 12.51 -2.54
N GLU A 48 4.20 13.55 -3.30
CA GLU A 48 3.83 13.43 -4.71
C GLU A 48 4.96 13.85 -5.65
N LEU A 49 5.11 13.13 -6.76
CA LEU A 49 6.04 13.48 -7.82
C LEU A 49 5.43 14.57 -8.71
N VAL A 50 6.18 15.65 -8.95
CA VAL A 50 5.72 16.82 -9.71
C VAL A 50 5.43 16.46 -11.17
N GLU A 51 6.32 15.68 -11.80
CA GLU A 51 6.15 15.19 -13.17
C GLU A 51 6.15 13.66 -13.17
N LYS A 52 4.98 13.07 -13.41
CA LYS A 52 4.81 11.61 -13.42
C LYS A 52 5.11 11.03 -14.80
N ASP A 53 6.10 10.14 -14.85
CA ASP A 53 6.32 9.28 -16.01
C ASP A 53 5.08 8.39 -16.25
N PRO A 54 4.72 8.07 -17.52
CA PRO A 54 3.59 7.21 -17.82
C PRO A 54 3.59 5.88 -17.06
N LEU A 55 4.77 5.29 -16.80
CA LEU A 55 4.89 4.07 -16.03
C LEU A 55 4.48 4.25 -14.57
N VAL A 56 4.81 5.41 -13.97
CA VAL A 56 4.39 5.76 -12.62
C VAL A 56 2.87 5.91 -12.56
N VAL A 57 2.26 6.56 -13.56
CA VAL A 57 0.81 6.71 -13.64
C VAL A 57 0.11 5.35 -13.72
N VAL A 58 0.62 4.41 -14.52
CA VAL A 58 0.05 3.06 -14.60
C VAL A 58 0.21 2.30 -13.28
N LYS A 59 1.36 2.45 -12.61
CA LYS A 59 1.62 1.84 -11.31
C LYS A 59 0.67 2.38 -10.23
N ASP A 60 0.42 3.69 -10.22
CA ASP A 60 -0.50 4.33 -9.28
C ASP A 60 -1.93 3.77 -9.46
N LYS A 61 -2.43 3.76 -10.69
CA LYS A 61 -3.76 3.17 -11.02
C LYS A 61 -3.87 1.70 -10.65
N PHE A 62 -2.81 0.93 -10.89
CA PHE A 62 -2.77 -0.47 -10.49
C PHE A 62 -2.82 -0.61 -8.96
N GLY A 63 -2.12 0.27 -8.24
CA GLY A 63 -2.17 0.34 -6.78
C GLY A 63 -3.58 0.62 -6.25
N GLU A 64 -4.29 1.58 -6.86
CA GLU A 64 -5.68 1.91 -6.53
C GLU A 64 -6.60 0.70 -6.72
N LEU A 65 -6.55 0.05 -7.89
CA LEU A 65 -7.35 -1.15 -8.18
C LEU A 65 -7.08 -2.30 -7.19
N MET A 66 -5.82 -2.49 -6.80
CA MET A 66 -5.44 -3.51 -5.81
C MET A 66 -6.03 -3.20 -4.43
N GLN A 67 -6.04 -1.92 -4.02
CA GLN A 67 -6.65 -1.49 -2.76
C GLN A 67 -8.16 -1.67 -2.79
N GLU A 68 -8.83 -1.29 -3.87
CA GLU A 68 -10.27 -1.50 -4.05
C GLU A 68 -10.65 -2.98 -3.96
N GLY A 69 -9.92 -3.85 -4.67
CA GLY A 69 -10.12 -5.30 -4.60
C GLY A 69 -9.95 -5.85 -3.19
N LEU A 70 -8.96 -5.34 -2.44
CA LEU A 70 -8.76 -5.70 -1.05
C LEU A 70 -9.91 -5.21 -0.14
N HIS A 71 -10.37 -3.97 -0.31
CA HIS A 71 -11.49 -3.43 0.43
C HIS A 71 -12.77 -4.22 0.19
N GLU A 72 -13.03 -4.62 -1.06
CA GLU A 72 -14.19 -5.44 -1.41
C GLU A 72 -14.09 -6.84 -0.79
N TYR A 73 -12.93 -7.50 -0.89
CA TYR A 73 -12.69 -8.79 -0.24
C TYR A 73 -12.95 -8.71 1.27
N ASN A 74 -12.35 -7.75 1.95
CA ASN A 74 -12.51 -7.58 3.40
C ASN A 74 -13.98 -7.31 3.78
N ARG A 75 -14.70 -6.48 3.04
CA ARG A 75 -16.14 -6.22 3.27
C ARG A 75 -16.99 -7.48 3.13
N ARG A 76 -16.79 -8.26 2.05
CA ARG A 76 -17.52 -9.51 1.83
C ARG A 76 -17.26 -10.51 2.96
N HIS A 77 -16.00 -10.65 3.36
CA HIS A 77 -15.60 -11.55 4.44
C HIS A 77 -16.15 -11.12 5.80
N HIS A 78 -16.15 -9.82 6.10
CA HIS A 78 -16.77 -9.28 7.30
C HIS A 78 -18.27 -9.63 7.38
N MET A 79 -19.02 -9.43 6.28
CA MET A 79 -20.44 -9.80 6.21
C MET A 79 -20.67 -11.30 6.43
N LEU A 80 -19.86 -12.16 5.80
CA LEU A 80 -19.95 -13.62 5.99
C LEU A 80 -19.66 -14.03 7.44
N ASN A 81 -18.69 -13.39 8.08
CA ASN A 81 -18.36 -13.65 9.48
C ASN A 81 -19.50 -13.24 10.42
N LEU A 82 -20.15 -12.11 10.16
CA LEU A 82 -21.34 -11.66 10.90
C LEU A 82 -22.51 -12.66 10.75
N GLU A 83 -22.77 -13.14 9.54
CA GLU A 83 -23.80 -14.16 9.31
C GLU A 83 -23.50 -15.47 10.04
N LYS A 84 -22.23 -15.93 10.03
CA LYS A 84 -21.81 -17.11 10.79
C LYS A 84 -22.05 -16.93 12.28
N ARG A 85 -21.78 -15.73 12.84
CA ARG A 85 -22.06 -15.43 14.25
C ARG A 85 -23.57 -15.45 14.57
N ARG A 86 -24.40 -14.89 13.69
CA ARG A 86 -25.88 -14.94 13.80
C ARG A 86 -26.38 -16.39 13.77
N LYS A 87 -25.90 -17.21 12.83
CA LYS A 87 -26.26 -18.64 12.71
C LYS A 87 -25.76 -19.49 13.88
N LYS A 88 -24.65 -19.10 14.52
CA LYS A 88 -24.11 -19.76 15.72
C LYS A 88 -24.79 -19.32 17.02
N GLY A 89 -25.79 -18.44 16.99
CA GLY A 89 -26.55 -18.03 18.17
C GLY A 89 -25.74 -17.24 19.20
N ILE A 90 -24.64 -16.61 18.82
CA ILE A 90 -23.84 -15.76 19.72
C ILE A 90 -24.55 -14.40 19.82
N THR A 91 -25.52 -14.30 20.72
CA THR A 91 -26.13 -13.03 21.12
C THR A 91 -25.11 -12.27 21.95
N ALA A 92 -24.49 -11.24 21.39
CA ALA A 92 -23.79 -10.25 22.21
C ALA A 92 -24.85 -9.56 23.07
N MET A 93 -24.84 -9.81 24.38
CA MET A 93 -25.59 -9.01 25.33
C MET A 93 -25.12 -7.56 25.20
N LYS A 94 -25.93 -6.69 24.63
CA LYS A 94 -25.81 -5.25 24.78
C LYS A 94 -26.71 -4.88 25.96
N GLN A 95 -26.13 -4.61 27.13
CA GLN A 95 -26.88 -3.96 28.21
C GLN A 95 -27.12 -2.50 27.81
N GLU A 96 -28.39 -2.12 27.74
CA GLU A 96 -28.87 -0.76 27.53
C GLU A 96 -28.57 0.16 28.72
N LYS A 97 -28.12 1.38 28.46
CA LYS A 97 -28.57 2.63 29.13
C LYS A 97 -28.57 3.79 28.11
N ASN A 98 -29.50 4.71 28.31
CA ASN A 98 -30.11 5.64 27.34
C ASN A 98 -29.30 6.92 26.97
N ASP A 99 -29.72 7.52 25.83
CA ASP A 99 -29.62 8.92 25.35
C ASP A 99 -28.32 9.41 24.63
N PRO A 100 -28.34 10.52 23.83
CA PRO A 100 -28.61 10.54 22.38
C PRO A 100 -27.43 11.07 21.52
N VAL A 101 -27.35 10.58 20.28
CA VAL A 101 -26.60 11.11 19.10
C VAL A 101 -25.29 11.85 19.38
N HIS A 102 -24.18 11.11 19.36
CA HIS A 102 -22.92 11.60 18.80
C HIS A 102 -22.23 10.42 18.10
N GLU A 103 -21.97 10.58 16.80
CA GLU A 103 -21.25 9.64 15.95
C GLU A 103 -19.97 9.17 16.64
N LEU A 104 -19.94 7.91 17.06
CA LEU A 104 -18.74 7.28 17.58
C LEU A 104 -18.00 6.67 16.38
N CYS A 105 -16.84 7.24 16.09
CA CYS A 105 -15.78 6.56 15.36
C CYS A 105 -15.47 5.25 16.08
N ASP A 106 -15.75 4.11 15.43
CA ASP A 106 -15.27 2.81 15.89
C ASP A 106 -13.74 2.75 15.66
N GLU A 107 -12.99 3.34 16.59
CA GLU A 107 -11.61 2.95 16.89
C GLU A 107 -11.64 1.70 17.75
N ASP A 108 -11.69 0.52 17.12
CA ASP A 108 -11.20 -0.73 17.70
C ASP A 108 -9.99 -1.17 16.87
N ASP A 109 -8.81 -0.73 17.31
CA ASP A 109 -7.51 -1.27 16.90
C ASP A 109 -7.22 -2.58 17.69
N ASP A 110 -6.30 -3.41 17.17
CA ASP A 110 -5.73 -4.64 17.77
C ASP A 110 -6.26 -6.03 17.33
N ASP A 111 -6.83 -6.17 16.13
CA ASP A 111 -6.60 -7.41 15.37
C ASP A 111 -6.25 -7.06 13.92
N VAL A 112 -4.94 -6.97 13.64
CA VAL A 112 -4.39 -6.86 12.28
C VAL A 112 -4.55 -8.21 11.53
N GLY A 113 -5.63 -8.95 11.82
CA GLY A 113 -6.13 -10.11 11.11
C GLY A 113 -6.81 -9.68 9.80
N GLY A 114 -5.99 -9.16 8.91
CA GLY A 114 -6.30 -8.99 7.49
C GLY A 114 -5.12 -9.49 6.66
N ILE A 115 -4.90 -8.98 5.44
CA ILE A 115 -3.84 -9.39 4.48
C ILE A 115 -2.39 -9.52 5.01
N PHE A 116 -2.12 -9.14 6.25
CA PHE A 116 -0.87 -9.40 6.96
C PHE A 116 -0.78 -10.82 7.52
N ASP A 117 -1.91 -11.52 7.73
CA ASP A 117 -1.93 -12.96 7.97
C ASP A 117 -1.45 -13.71 6.70
N PRO A 118 -0.40 -14.55 6.81
CA PRO A 118 0.18 -15.23 5.66
C PRO A 118 -0.81 -16.14 4.90
N GLU A 119 -1.78 -16.75 5.59
CA GLU A 119 -2.75 -17.64 4.95
C GLU A 119 -3.85 -16.85 4.24
N GLU A 120 -4.34 -15.78 4.85
CA GLU A 120 -5.31 -14.89 4.22
C GLU A 120 -4.71 -14.18 3.01
N ARG A 121 -3.45 -13.73 3.11
CA ARG A 121 -2.71 -13.18 1.97
C ARG A 121 -2.58 -14.19 0.84
N LYS A 122 -2.30 -15.45 1.16
CA LYS A 122 -2.23 -16.53 0.17
C LYS A 122 -3.59 -16.78 -0.48
N ARG A 123 -4.69 -16.76 0.28
CA ARG A 123 -6.07 -16.89 -0.25
C ARG A 123 -6.44 -15.72 -1.15
N PHE A 124 -6.11 -14.49 -0.76
CA PHE A 124 -6.33 -13.29 -1.56
C PHE A 124 -5.62 -13.38 -2.92
N TYR A 125 -4.31 -13.66 -2.94
CA TYR A 125 -3.57 -13.79 -4.19
C TYR A 125 -4.02 -14.99 -5.04
N LYS A 126 -4.48 -16.07 -4.40
CA LYS A 126 -5.07 -17.21 -5.10
C LYS A 126 -6.31 -16.79 -5.89
N ILE A 127 -7.26 -16.10 -5.25
CA ILE A 127 -8.48 -15.62 -5.92
C ILE A 127 -8.14 -14.61 -7.02
N LEU A 128 -7.22 -13.68 -6.74
CA LEU A 128 -6.86 -12.61 -7.67
C LEU A 128 -6.22 -13.13 -8.97
N PHE A 129 -5.45 -14.22 -8.91
CA PHE A 129 -4.64 -14.70 -10.05
C PHE A 129 -5.05 -16.07 -10.59
N GLU A 130 -5.87 -16.85 -9.88
CA GLU A 130 -6.34 -18.17 -10.35
C GLU A 130 -7.74 -18.15 -10.99
N ASP A 131 -8.53 -17.08 -10.80
CA ASP A 131 -9.76 -16.88 -11.59
C ASP A 131 -9.41 -16.41 -13.01
N LYS A 132 -8.85 -17.33 -13.80
CA LYS A 132 -8.96 -17.24 -15.25
C LYS A 132 -10.44 -17.37 -15.61
N ALA A 133 -10.97 -16.27 -16.15
CA ALA A 133 -12.23 -16.21 -16.88
C ALA A 133 -12.35 -17.39 -17.90
N PRO A 134 -13.59 -17.81 -18.25
CA PRO A 134 -13.91 -19.12 -18.84
C PRO A 134 -13.15 -19.50 -20.12
#